data_AF-A0A7V9LDG3-F1
#
_entry.id   AF-A0A7V9LDG3-F1
#
_cell.length_a   1.000
_cell.length_b   1.000
_cell.length_c   1.000
_cell.angle_alpha   90.00
_cell.angle_beta   90.00
_cell.angle_gamma   90.00
#
_symmetry.space_group_name_H-M   'P 1'
#
loop_
_entity.id
_entity.type
_entity.pdbx_description
1 polymer ?
#
loop_
_entity_poly.entity_id
_entity_poly.type
_entity_poly.pdbx_seq_one_letter_code
_entity_poly.pdbx_strand_id
1 'polypeptide(L)'
;DPLMDLGTSLSYWAQASDPPAYHQLPFGPTAAPGMLTRQEIAQRYLERSGRRAESLVFYYAFGLLKTAVIAQQIYYRFVKGLTQDTRFAAMIIGVRLLADQARTSIETSSI
;
A
#
# COMPACT_ATOMS: atom_id res chain seq x y z
N ASP A 1 4.14 6.08 -16.38
CA ASP A 1 4.60 4.68 -16.33
C ASP A 1 3.51 3.83 -15.67
N PRO A 2 2.87 2.87 -16.38
CA PRO A 2 1.80 2.02 -15.83
C PRO A 2 2.22 1.16 -14.63
N LEU A 3 3.51 0.89 -14.45
CA LEU A 3 3.99 0.14 -13.29
C LEU A 3 3.86 0.96 -11.99
N MET A 4 3.82 2.29 -12.08
CA MET A 4 3.49 3.15 -10.92
C MET A 4 2.04 2.97 -10.46
N ASP A 5 1.11 2.74 -11.40
CA ASP A 5 -0.28 2.43 -11.05
C ASP A 5 -0.39 1.03 -10.47
N LEU A 6 0.33 0.05 -11.03
CA LEU A 6 0.43 -1.28 -10.43
C LEU A 6 0.96 -1.21 -8.98
N GLY A 7 2.05 -0.48 -8.76
CA GLY A 7 2.60 -0.25 -7.42
C GLY A 7 1.61 0.41 -6.47
N THR A 8 0.84 1.39 -6.96
CA THR A 8 -0.24 2.02 -6.18
C THR A 8 -1.32 0.99 -5.85
N SER A 9 -1.78 0.17 -6.79
CA SER A 9 -2.77 -0.89 -6.55
C SER A 9 -2.28 -1.90 -5.52
N LEU A 10 -1.00 -2.31 -5.59
CA LEU A 10 -0.38 -3.22 -4.63
C LEU A 10 -0.32 -2.64 -3.22
N SER A 11 -0.19 -1.32 -3.05
CA SER A 11 -0.20 -0.67 -1.74
C SER A 11 -1.53 -0.83 -0.98
N TYR A 12 -2.63 -0.98 -1.71
CA TYR A 12 -3.96 -1.29 -1.17
C TYR A 12 -4.23 -2.80 -1.13
N TRP A 13 -3.32 -3.63 -1.60
CA TRP A 13 -3.51 -5.08 -1.62
C TRP A 13 -3.07 -5.68 -0.28
N ALA A 14 -4.02 -5.82 0.65
CA ALA A 14 -3.82 -6.58 1.86
C ALA A 14 -3.62 -8.06 1.53
N GLN A 15 -2.67 -8.70 2.19
CA GLN A 15 -2.33 -10.11 2.03
C GLN A 15 -2.53 -10.84 3.36
N ALA A 16 -2.93 -12.11 3.30
CA ALA A 16 -3.23 -12.89 4.52
C ALA A 16 -2.05 -13.04 5.49
N SER A 17 -0.81 -12.92 5.00
CA SER A 17 0.41 -13.01 5.80
C SER A 17 0.90 -11.66 6.33
N ASP A 18 0.17 -10.57 6.10
CA ASP A 18 0.56 -9.26 6.63
C ASP A 18 0.50 -9.23 8.16
N PRO A 19 1.29 -8.36 8.82
CA PRO A 19 1.17 -8.16 10.25
C PRO A 19 -0.25 -7.71 10.65
N PRO A 20 -0.77 -8.11 11.84
CA PRO A 20 -2.12 -7.77 12.30
C PRO A 20 -2.50 -6.28 12.21
N ALA A 21 -1.51 -5.39 12.38
CA ALA A 21 -1.72 -3.95 12.26
C ALA A 21 -2.11 -3.49 10.84
N TYR A 22 -1.61 -4.17 9.80
CA TYR A 22 -1.92 -3.85 8.41
C TYR A 22 -3.38 -4.19 8.06
N HIS A 23 -3.95 -5.23 8.69
CA HIS A 23 -5.35 -5.58 8.55
C HIS A 23 -6.32 -4.57 9.19
N GLN A 24 -5.81 -3.60 9.96
CA GLN A 24 -6.62 -2.49 10.47
C GLN A 24 -6.79 -1.36 9.44
N LEU A 25 -6.05 -1.40 8.32
CA LEU A 25 -6.20 -0.43 7.23
C LEU A 25 -7.46 -0.75 6.41
N PRO A 26 -8.21 0.26 5.95
CA PRO A 26 -9.48 0.08 5.23
C PRO A 26 -9.25 -0.26 3.74
N PHE A 27 -8.46 -1.30 3.46
CA PHE A 27 -7.96 -1.65 2.13
C PHE A 27 -8.76 -2.74 1.39
N GLY A 28 -9.88 -3.17 1.98
CA GLY A 28 -10.80 -4.13 1.35
C GLY A 28 -10.45 -5.59 1.66
N PRO A 29 -11.13 -6.55 1.00
CA PRO A 29 -11.16 -7.95 1.42
C PRO A 29 -10.02 -8.81 0.85
N THR A 30 -8.95 -8.22 0.32
CA THR A 30 -7.92 -8.97 -0.45
C THR A 30 -7.07 -9.90 0.41
N ALA A 31 -7.18 -9.83 1.74
CA ALA A 31 -6.58 -10.81 2.66
C ALA A 31 -7.45 -12.06 2.89
N ALA A 32 -8.66 -12.14 2.32
CA ALA A 32 -9.54 -13.28 2.47
C ALA A 32 -8.95 -14.57 1.84
N PRO A 33 -9.30 -15.76 2.35
CA PRO A 33 -8.85 -17.02 1.76
C PRO A 33 -9.16 -17.12 0.26
N GLY A 34 -8.17 -17.56 -0.53
CA GLY A 34 -8.30 -17.72 -1.98
C GLY A 34 -7.93 -16.48 -2.80
N MET A 35 -7.62 -15.36 -2.17
CA MET A 35 -7.08 -14.17 -2.85
C MET A 35 -5.61 -14.36 -3.22
N LEU A 36 -5.21 -13.75 -4.34
CA LEU A 36 -3.81 -13.76 -4.78
C LEU A 36 -2.92 -12.94 -3.85
N THR A 37 -1.67 -13.37 -3.72
CA THR A 37 -0.58 -12.58 -3.12
C THR A 37 -0.24 -11.36 -3.97
N ARG A 38 0.48 -10.39 -3.39
CA ARG A 38 0.98 -9.22 -4.15
C ARG A 38 1.87 -9.66 -5.31
N GLN A 39 2.72 -10.66 -5.07
CA GLN A 39 3.60 -11.21 -6.10
C GLN A 39 2.81 -11.84 -7.26
N GLU A 40 1.79 -12.65 -6.96
CA GLU A 40 0.99 -13.33 -7.98
C GLU A 40 0.17 -12.35 -8.83
N ILE A 41 -0.48 -11.34 -8.23
CA ILE A 41 -1.25 -10.35 -8.99
C ILE A 41 -0.32 -9.45 -9.84
N ALA A 42 0.84 -9.07 -9.31
CA ALA A 42 1.84 -8.32 -10.07
C ALA A 42 2.36 -9.12 -11.28
N GLN A 43 2.70 -10.39 -11.06
CA GLN A 43 3.17 -11.27 -12.12
C GLN A 43 2.09 -11.49 -13.19
N ARG A 44 0.85 -11.73 -12.77
CA ARG A 44 -0.29 -11.88 -13.69
C ARG A 44 -0.52 -10.62 -14.53
N TYR A 45 -0.34 -9.43 -13.94
CA TYR A 45 -0.42 -8.16 -14.67
C TYR A 45 0.71 -8.04 -15.70
N LEU A 46 1.96 -8.32 -15.33
CA LEU A 46 3.11 -8.25 -16.24
C LEU A 46 2.93 -9.19 -17.44
N GLU A 47 2.51 -10.43 -17.19
CA GLU A 47 2.25 -11.44 -18.23
C GLU A 47 1.14 -11.00 -19.19
N ARG A 48 0.01 -10.54 -18.66
CA ARG A 48 -1.14 -10.14 -19.49
C ARG A 48 -0.91 -8.85 -20.25
N SER A 49 -0.10 -7.95 -19.72
CA SER A 49 0.21 -6.67 -20.36
C SER A 49 1.42 -6.72 -21.30
N GLY A 50 2.17 -7.84 -21.33
CA GLY A 50 3.42 -7.96 -22.08
C GLY A 50 4.55 -7.08 -21.56
N ARG A 51 4.45 -6.61 -20.31
CA ARG A 51 5.41 -5.69 -19.68
C ARG A 51 6.46 -6.46 -18.88
N ARG A 52 7.60 -5.81 -18.64
CA ARG A 52 8.65 -6.31 -17.75
C ARG A 52 8.95 -5.24 -16.71
N ALA A 53 9.26 -5.68 -15.49
CA ALA A 53 9.71 -4.81 -14.41
C ALA A 53 10.97 -5.44 -13.81
N GLU A 54 12.09 -4.72 -13.86
CA GLU A 54 13.35 -5.19 -13.27
C GLU A 54 13.28 -5.23 -11.73
N SER A 55 12.56 -4.28 -11.14
CA SER A 55 12.30 -4.23 -9.70
C SER A 55 10.86 -3.84 -9.43
N LEU A 56 10.03 -4.82 -9.06
CA LEU A 56 8.66 -4.57 -8.58
C LEU A 56 8.66 -3.84 -7.24
N VAL A 57 9.70 -4.04 -6.42
CA VAL A 57 9.86 -3.42 -5.10
C VAL A 57 9.90 -1.90 -5.20
N PHE A 58 10.57 -1.36 -6.22
CA PHE A 58 10.60 0.09 -6.44
C PHE A 58 9.18 0.67 -6.60
N TYR A 59 8.38 0.05 -7.49
CA TYR A 59 7.01 0.50 -7.74
C TYR A 59 6.11 0.32 -6.53
N TYR A 60 6.25 -0.79 -5.81
CA TYR A 60 5.49 -1.05 -4.59
C TYR A 60 5.83 -0.05 -3.47
N ALA A 61 7.11 0.17 -3.19
CA ALA A 61 7.57 1.14 -2.21
C ALA A 61 7.11 2.56 -2.55
N PHE A 62 7.15 2.92 -3.84
CA PHE A 62 6.56 4.18 -4.32
C PHE A 62 5.05 4.25 -4.06
N GLY A 63 4.32 3.18 -4.35
CA GLY A 63 2.88 3.09 -4.08
C GLY A 63 2.55 3.27 -2.60
N LEU A 64 3.29 2.59 -1.71
CA LEU A 64 3.17 2.73 -0.26
C LEU A 64 3.43 4.17 0.21
N LEU A 65 4.52 4.79 -0.28
CA LEU A 65 4.85 6.18 0.03
C LEU A 65 3.73 7.14 -0.45
N LYS A 66 3.25 6.95 -1.68
CA LYS A 66 2.15 7.75 -2.24
C LYS A 66 0.89 7.64 -1.39
N THR A 67 0.52 6.44 -0.97
CA THR A 67 -0.63 6.20 -0.09
C THR A 67 -0.41 6.80 1.30
N ALA A 68 0.80 6.73 1.84
CA ALA A 68 1.17 7.37 3.10
C ALA A 68 1.06 8.90 3.01
N VAL A 69 1.48 9.52 1.91
CA VAL A 69 1.33 10.97 1.68
C VAL A 69 -0.15 11.35 1.62
N ILE A 70 -1.01 10.56 0.97
CA ILE A 70 -2.45 10.80 0.95
C ILE A 70 -3.02 10.77 2.38
N ALA A 71 -2.70 9.73 3.16
CA ALA A 71 -3.14 9.62 4.56
C ALA A 71 -2.60 10.78 5.42
N GLN A 72 -1.35 11.18 5.23
CA GLN A 72 -0.72 12.31 5.94
C GLN A 72 -1.41 13.63 5.62
N GLN A 73 -1.87 13.84 4.38
CA GLN A 73 -2.60 15.04 3.97
C GLN A 73 -4.02 15.08 4.57
N ILE A 74 -4.66 13.93 4.76
CA ILE A 74 -5.95 13.83 5.47
C ILE A 74 -5.75 14.15 6.96
N TYR A 75 -4.76 13.52 7.59
CA TYR A 75 -4.39 13.76 8.99
C TYR A 75 -4.05 15.24 9.24
N TYR A 76 -3.23 15.84 8.37
CA TYR A 76 -2.84 17.25 8.47
C TYR A 76 -4.07 18.18 8.50
N ARG A 77 -5.04 17.97 7.60
CA ARG A 77 -6.27 18.77 7.56
C ARG A 77 -7.08 18.60 8.84
N PHE A 78 -7.16 17.40 9.40
CA PHE A 78 -7.83 17.14 10.68
C PHE A 78 -7.15 17.89 11.83
N VAL A 79 -5.83 17.77 11.97
CA VAL A 79 -5.06 18.47 13.04
C VAL A 79 -5.18 19.99 12.93
N LYS A 80 -5.31 20.52 11.71
CA LYS A 80 -5.54 21.96 11.47
C LYS A 80 -6.99 22.41 11.64
N GLY A 81 -7.91 21.51 11.97
CA GLY A 81 -9.33 21.83 12.09
C GLY A 81 -10.02 22.15 10.75
N LEU A 82 -9.39 21.83 9.62
CA LEU A 82 -9.97 22.01 8.28
C LEU A 82 -11.00 20.92 7.94
N THR A 83 -11.10 19.90 8.79
CA THR A 83 -12.14 18.86 8.80
C THR A 83 -12.35 18.39 10.25
N GLN A 84 -13.56 17.94 10.57
CA GLN A 84 -13.96 17.55 11.93
C GLN A 84 -14.23 16.05 12.08
N ASP A 85 -14.04 15.27 11.01
CA ASP A 85 -14.25 13.82 11.05
C ASP A 85 -13.20 13.15 11.94
N THR A 86 -13.64 12.65 13.10
CA THR A 86 -12.77 12.06 14.12
C THR A 86 -12.07 10.78 13.64
N ARG A 87 -12.57 10.12 12.59
CA ARG A 87 -11.90 8.98 11.97
C ARG A 87 -10.53 9.35 11.41
N PHE A 88 -10.34 10.62 11.02
CA PHE A 88 -9.08 11.10 10.46
C PHE A 88 -7.96 11.26 11.50
N ALA A 89 -8.27 11.27 12.80
CA ALA A 89 -7.26 11.28 13.86
C ALA A 89 -6.34 10.04 13.77
N ALA A 90 -6.90 8.89 13.39
CA ALA A 90 -6.17 7.63 13.29
C ALA A 90 -5.29 7.52 12.03
N MET A 91 -5.41 8.43 11.07
CA MET A 91 -4.65 8.35 9.81
C MET A 91 -3.14 8.38 10.02
N ILE A 92 -2.64 9.03 11.09
CA ILE A 92 -1.21 9.04 11.43
C ILE A 92 -0.64 7.63 11.70
N ILE A 93 -1.48 6.70 12.19
CA ILE A 93 -1.08 5.31 12.38
C ILE A 93 -0.86 4.66 11.02
N GLY A 94 -1.79 4.88 10.07
CA GLY A 94 -1.66 4.39 8.71
C GLY A 94 -0.43 4.92 7.99
N VAL A 95 -0.10 6.20 8.18
CA VAL A 95 1.15 6.79 7.63
C VAL A 95 2.38 6.02 8.09
N ARG A 96 2.49 5.73 9.39
CA ARG A 96 3.64 5.01 9.96
C ARG A 96 3.70 3.57 9.45
N LEU A 97 2.57 2.86 9.46
CA LEU A 97 2.49 1.48 8.97
C LEU A 97 2.92 1.37 7.50
N LEU A 98 2.44 2.27 6.64
CA LEU A 98 2.81 2.30 5.23
C LEU A 98 4.29 2.62 5.02
N ALA A 99 4.85 3.55 5.80
CA ALA A 99 6.26 3.89 5.74
C ALA A 99 7.17 2.73 6.21
N ASP A 100 6.79 2.05 7.29
CA ASP A 100 7.51 0.88 7.81
C ASP A 100 7.44 -0.30 6.85
N GLN A 101 6.28 -0.52 6.20
CA GLN A 101 6.14 -1.53 5.16
C GLN A 101 7.03 -1.21 3.95
N ALA A 102 7.10 0.07 3.53
CA ALA A 102 7.96 0.48 2.43
C ALA A 102 9.43 0.24 2.76
N ARG A 103 9.86 0.60 3.97
CA ARG A 103 11.24 0.32 4.45
C ARG A 103 11.53 -1.17 4.43
N THR A 104 10.66 -1.98 5.02
CA THR A 104 10.81 -3.44 5.07
C THR A 104 10.95 -4.03 3.68
N SER A 105 10.06 -3.65 2.75
CA SER A 105 10.10 -4.14 1.37
C SER A 105 11.37 -3.78 0.62
N ILE A 106 11.92 -2.59 0.87
CA ILE A 106 13.21 -2.17 0.30
C ILE A 106 14.35 -3.03 0.87
N GLU A 107 14.38 -3.22 2.19
CA GLU A 107 15.43 -3.98 2.89
C GLU A 107 15.43 -5.46 2.49
N THR A 108 14.25 -6.07 2.31
CA THR A 108 14.11 -7.48 1.94
C THR A 108 14.06 -7.71 0.44
N SER A 109 13.98 -6.65 -0.36
CA SER A 109 13.74 -6.72 -1.80
C SER A 109 12.51 -7.59 -2.16
N SER A 110 11.43 -7.46 -1.38
CA SER A 110 10.18 -8.21 -1.57
C SER A 110 8.93 -7.34 -1.42
N ILE A 111 7.85 -7.72 -2.09
CA ILE A 111 6.53 -7.06 -2.03
C ILE A 111 5.51 -7.90 -1.25
#